data_AF-A0A9P7E1A9-F1
#
_entry.id   AF-A0A9P7E1A9-F1
#
_cell.length_a   1.000
_cell.length_b   1.000
_cell.length_c   1.000
_cell.angle_alpha   90.00
_cell.angle_beta   90.00
_cell.angle_gamma   90.00
#
_symmetry.space_group_name_H-M   'P 1'
#
loop_
_entity.id
_entity.type
_entity.pdbx_description
1 polymer ?
#
loop_
_entity_poly.entity_id
_entity_poly.type
_entity_poly.pdbx_seq_one_letter_code
_entity_poly.pdbx_strand_id
1 'polypeptide(L)'
;MAPRKDVKGLSPAPSAPARRPSSVVSSLPGPLSVSVPLEEREVVKVNNYSPSELKNACDDALKRYLSRPVLFKQIHLHTDVRLALGWAGVFTAAATGLYGWKTDFEKSKLGVWVGFILYLVLTSLQTLYSYFVEGDTIFVGRRKTFSKRIITERITISSRTLPVPSSKLSFKPSPTNSPSYSLSINYVQSTSGGKSLLAKGRTHEAKQYSAFFDEKGVMAQEVFERWIGELVEAVMEGKGA
;
A
#
# COMPACT_ATOMS: atom_id res chain seq x y z
N MET A 1 -30.78 44.73 -84.67
CA MET A 1 -30.28 45.87 -83.89
C MET A 1 -30.87 45.74 -82.50
N ALA A 2 -30.09 45.18 -81.57
CA ALA A 2 -30.55 44.70 -80.27
C ALA A 2 -30.41 45.78 -79.18
N PRO A 3 -31.30 45.75 -78.17
CA PRO A 3 -31.00 46.29 -76.85
C PRO A 3 -31.06 45.23 -75.73
N ARG A 4 -30.11 45.38 -74.78
CA ARG A 4 -30.14 45.17 -73.31
C ARG A 4 -30.69 43.86 -72.72
N LYS A 5 -29.86 43.24 -71.85
CA LYS A 5 -30.26 42.76 -70.52
C LYS A 5 -29.05 42.55 -69.58
N ASP A 6 -29.24 42.97 -68.33
CA ASP A 6 -28.34 42.90 -67.18
C ASP A 6 -27.96 41.47 -66.74
N VAL A 7 -26.73 41.26 -66.24
CA VAL A 7 -26.43 40.26 -65.20
C VAL A 7 -25.28 40.74 -64.28
N LYS A 8 -25.69 41.22 -63.10
CA LYS A 8 -25.26 40.87 -61.73
C LYS A 8 -23.82 40.38 -61.49
N GLY A 9 -23.12 41.13 -60.63
CA GLY A 9 -21.76 40.89 -60.16
C GLY A 9 -21.55 39.57 -59.39
N LEU A 10 -20.35 39.03 -59.57
CA LEU A 10 -19.85 37.82 -58.92
C LEU A 10 -18.72 38.23 -57.96
N SER A 11 -19.01 38.19 -56.67
CA SER A 11 -18.03 38.37 -55.59
C SER A 11 -17.21 37.08 -55.42
N PRO A 12 -15.89 37.16 -55.15
CA PRO A 12 -15.03 35.98 -55.03
C PRO A 12 -15.14 35.29 -53.65
N ALA A 13 -14.80 34.00 -53.69
CA ALA A 13 -14.84 32.94 -52.68
C ALA A 13 -14.72 33.29 -51.17
N PRO A 14 -15.41 32.55 -50.28
CA PRO A 14 -15.21 32.66 -48.84
C PRO A 14 -13.88 32.01 -48.41
N SER A 15 -13.08 32.80 -47.69
CA SER A 15 -11.84 32.44 -47.02
C SER A 15 -12.04 31.29 -46.01
N ALA A 16 -11.20 30.26 -46.14
CA ALA A 16 -11.08 29.15 -45.20
C ALA A 16 -10.70 29.65 -43.78
N PRO A 17 -11.31 29.13 -42.70
CA PRO A 17 -10.86 29.42 -41.35
C PRO A 17 -9.57 28.65 -41.04
N ALA A 18 -8.62 29.37 -40.45
CA ALA A 18 -7.32 28.86 -40.02
C ALA A 18 -7.47 27.62 -39.11
N ARG A 19 -6.73 26.58 -39.48
CA ARG A 19 -6.57 25.31 -38.78
C ARG A 19 -5.97 25.57 -37.39
N ARG A 20 -6.78 25.51 -36.33
CA ARG A 20 -6.28 25.42 -34.94
C ARG A 20 -5.40 24.17 -34.83
N PRO A 21 -4.16 24.24 -34.31
CA PRO A 21 -3.46 23.04 -33.91
C PRO A 21 -4.17 22.46 -32.68
N SER A 22 -4.92 21.39 -32.92
CA SER A 22 -5.33 20.41 -31.91
C SER A 22 -4.10 19.65 -31.42
N SER A 23 -4.14 19.24 -30.14
CA SER A 23 -3.23 18.33 -29.43
C SER A 23 -2.07 18.95 -28.67
N VAL A 24 -2.35 19.34 -27.42
CA VAL A 24 -1.68 18.72 -26.26
C VAL A 24 -2.76 18.51 -25.22
N VAL A 25 -3.45 17.37 -25.28
CA VAL A 25 -4.12 16.85 -24.09
C VAL A 25 -2.98 16.37 -23.19
N SER A 26 -2.50 17.27 -22.33
CA SER A 26 -1.72 16.87 -21.17
C SER A 26 -2.54 15.81 -20.46
N SER A 27 -2.04 14.57 -20.46
CA SER A 27 -2.56 13.49 -19.65
C SER A 27 -2.86 14.06 -18.27
N LEU A 28 -4.14 14.04 -17.89
CA LEU A 28 -4.57 14.41 -16.55
C LEU A 28 -3.62 13.71 -15.56
N PRO A 29 -3.01 14.46 -14.63
CA PRO A 29 -2.20 13.86 -13.59
C PRO A 29 -3.09 12.82 -12.90
N GLY A 30 -2.75 11.54 -13.04
CA GLY A 30 -3.48 10.47 -12.36
C GLY A 30 -3.49 10.75 -10.86
N PRO A 31 -4.44 10.22 -10.08
CA PRO A 31 -4.52 10.46 -8.64
C PRO A 31 -3.25 10.08 -7.85
N LEU A 32 -2.32 9.34 -8.48
CA LEU A 32 -1.00 8.95 -7.98
C LEU A 32 0.07 10.05 -8.10
N SER A 33 -0.16 11.08 -8.93
CA SER A 33 0.82 12.13 -9.23
C SER A 33 0.70 13.39 -8.37
N VAL A 34 -0.17 13.38 -7.35
CA VAL A 34 -0.30 14.48 -6.40
C VAL A 34 0.97 14.53 -5.54
N SER A 35 1.92 15.37 -5.97
CA SER A 35 3.12 15.73 -5.25
C SER A 35 2.74 16.57 -4.03
N VAL A 36 2.86 16.00 -2.83
CA VAL A 36 2.79 16.79 -1.59
C VAL A 36 3.95 17.79 -1.61
N PRO A 37 3.72 19.09 -1.36
CA PRO A 37 4.80 20.07 -1.26
C PRO A 37 5.77 19.70 -0.14
N LEU A 38 7.07 19.93 -0.37
CA LEU A 38 8.16 19.53 0.51
C LEU A 38 8.01 20.06 1.94
N GLU A 39 7.38 21.22 2.15
CA GLU A 39 7.19 21.82 3.48
C GLU A 39 6.27 21.03 4.44
N GLU A 40 5.36 20.16 3.95
CA GLU A 40 4.50 19.34 4.82
C GLU A 40 5.06 17.93 5.09
N ARG A 41 6.20 17.60 4.46
CA ARG A 41 6.81 16.27 4.59
C ARG A 41 7.68 16.24 5.84
N GLU A 42 7.29 15.38 6.78
CA GLU A 42 8.10 15.09 7.95
C GLU A 42 9.39 14.40 7.51
N VAL A 43 10.54 14.97 7.91
CA VAL A 43 11.86 14.42 7.59
C VAL A 43 12.03 13.10 8.34
N VAL A 44 11.92 11.98 7.62
CA VAL A 44 12.14 10.65 8.19
C VAL A 44 13.65 10.42 8.27
N LYS A 45 14.19 10.56 9.48
CA LYS A 45 15.59 10.25 9.80
C LYS A 45 15.67 8.95 10.58
N VAL A 46 16.49 8.01 10.10
CA VAL A 46 16.70 6.69 10.72
C VAL A 46 18.17 6.36 10.85
N ASN A 47 18.48 5.34 11.66
CA ASN A 47 19.81 4.78 11.71
C ASN A 47 20.07 3.86 10.49
N ASN A 48 20.95 4.28 9.60
CA ASN A 48 21.35 3.53 8.40
C ASN A 48 21.94 2.14 8.69
N TYR A 49 22.43 1.90 9.91
CA TYR A 49 23.00 0.61 10.29
C TYR A 49 21.94 -0.40 10.77
N SER A 50 20.71 0.05 11.05
CA SER A 50 19.63 -0.80 11.54
C SER A 50 18.70 -1.21 10.38
N PRO A 51 18.78 -2.46 9.87
CA PRO A 51 17.92 -2.91 8.78
C PRO A 51 16.44 -2.92 9.16
N SER A 52 16.14 -3.09 10.45
CA SER A 52 14.78 -3.02 10.98
C SER A 52 14.21 -1.59 10.94
N GLU A 53 15.00 -0.57 11.28
CA GLU A 53 14.56 0.83 11.20
C GLU A 53 14.37 1.27 9.75
N LEU A 54 15.28 0.89 8.86
CA LEU A 54 15.17 1.15 7.42
C LEU A 54 13.88 0.55 6.85
N LYS A 55 13.59 -0.72 7.19
CA LYS A 55 12.34 -1.39 6.78
C LYS A 55 11.12 -0.66 7.34
N ASN A 56 11.10 -0.36 8.63
CA ASN A 56 9.96 0.29 9.27
C ASN A 56 9.69 1.68 8.64
N ALA A 57 10.72 2.47 8.38
CA ALA A 57 10.59 3.76 7.69
C ALA A 57 10.04 3.61 6.27
N CYS A 58 10.51 2.62 5.49
CA CYS A 58 9.95 2.30 4.18
C CYS A 58 8.48 1.87 4.27
N ASP A 59 8.16 0.97 5.20
CA ASP A 59 6.79 0.46 5.40
C ASP A 59 5.84 1.60 5.77
N ASP A 60 6.25 2.53 6.64
CA ASP A 60 5.43 3.65 7.09
C ASP A 60 5.27 4.73 6.03
N ALA A 61 6.34 5.07 5.29
CA ALA A 61 6.26 5.96 4.14
C ALA A 61 5.32 5.40 3.05
N LEU A 62 5.38 4.09 2.81
CA LEU A 62 4.51 3.39 1.87
C LEU A 62 3.04 3.42 2.31
N LYS A 63 2.76 3.13 3.60
CA LYS A 63 1.40 3.22 4.15
C LYS A 63 0.87 4.65 4.04
N ARG A 64 1.68 5.67 4.36
CA ARG A 64 1.29 7.08 4.25
C ARG A 64 0.98 7.48 2.81
N TYR A 65 1.77 6.99 1.85
CA TYR A 65 1.54 7.24 0.44
C TYR A 65 0.25 6.58 -0.07
N LEU A 66 0.01 5.31 0.25
CA LEU A 66 -1.13 4.55 -0.28
C LEU A 66 -2.45 4.76 0.46
N SER A 67 -2.41 5.16 1.74
CA SER A 67 -3.61 5.47 2.53
C SER A 67 -4.27 6.80 2.18
N ARG A 68 -3.70 7.54 1.22
CA ARG A 68 -4.31 8.76 0.68
C ARG A 68 -5.72 8.44 0.18
N PRO A 69 -6.74 9.28 0.51
CA PRO A 69 -8.15 8.96 0.27
C PRO A 69 -8.50 8.78 -1.21
N VAL A 70 -7.68 9.32 -2.10
CA VAL A 70 -7.83 9.21 -3.56
C VAL A 70 -7.33 7.87 -4.10
N LEU A 71 -6.45 7.18 -3.36
CA LEU A 71 -5.82 5.93 -3.77
C LEU A 71 -6.57 4.72 -3.23
N PHE A 72 -6.41 4.42 -1.93
CA PHE A 72 -7.00 3.24 -1.31
C PHE A 72 -7.42 3.53 0.13
N LYS A 73 -8.58 2.99 0.51
CA LYS A 73 -8.97 2.94 1.92
C LYS A 73 -8.27 1.75 2.58
N GLN A 74 -7.49 2.01 3.62
CA GLN A 74 -6.81 0.97 4.37
C GLN A 74 -7.81 0.03 5.08
N ILE A 75 -7.52 -1.26 5.07
CA ILE A 75 -8.25 -2.29 5.82
C ILE A 75 -7.39 -2.71 7.02
N HIS A 76 -7.95 -2.63 8.22
CA HIS A 76 -7.27 -2.94 9.48
C HIS A 76 -7.64 -4.30 10.08
N LEU A 77 -8.15 -5.23 9.26
CA LEU A 77 -8.68 -6.52 9.74
C LEU A 77 -7.69 -7.28 10.63
N HIS A 78 -6.42 -7.38 10.23
CA HIS A 78 -5.41 -8.08 11.04
C HIS A 78 -5.20 -7.41 12.41
N THR A 79 -5.21 -6.08 12.43
CA THR A 79 -5.14 -5.28 13.66
C THR A 79 -6.38 -5.49 14.53
N ASP A 80 -7.57 -5.49 13.94
CA ASP A 80 -8.85 -5.70 14.65
C ASP A 80 -8.92 -7.09 15.28
N VAL A 81 -8.48 -8.13 14.55
CA VAL A 81 -8.42 -9.51 15.08
C VAL A 81 -7.43 -9.62 16.23
N ARG A 82 -6.24 -9.02 16.09
CA ARG A 82 -5.24 -9.00 17.16
C ARG A 82 -5.75 -8.26 18.40
N LEU A 83 -6.44 -7.14 18.18
CA LEU A 83 -7.07 -6.37 19.25
C LEU A 83 -8.15 -7.18 19.96
N ALA A 84 -9.03 -7.85 19.21
CA ALA A 84 -10.08 -8.69 19.78
C ALA A 84 -9.51 -9.87 20.59
N LEU A 85 -8.52 -10.58 20.07
CA LEU A 85 -7.85 -11.69 20.78
C LEU A 85 -7.12 -11.21 22.04
N GLY A 86 -6.41 -10.08 21.96
CA GLY A 86 -5.71 -9.48 23.09
C GLY A 86 -6.67 -9.08 24.21
N TRP A 87 -7.77 -8.38 23.86
CA TRP A 87 -8.80 -8.00 24.83
C TRP A 87 -9.51 -9.21 25.44
N ALA A 88 -9.78 -10.25 24.64
CA ALA A 88 -10.33 -11.49 25.16
C ALA A 88 -9.40 -12.11 26.23
N GLY A 89 -8.08 -12.10 26.00
CA GLY A 89 -7.09 -12.53 26.98
C GLY A 89 -7.11 -11.69 28.26
N VAL A 90 -7.21 -10.36 28.14
CA VAL A 90 -7.33 -9.45 29.29
C VAL A 90 -8.61 -9.74 30.09
N PHE A 91 -9.74 -9.93 29.43
CA PHE A 91 -11.00 -10.27 30.11
C PHE A 91 -10.93 -11.64 30.80
N THR A 92 -10.29 -12.64 30.19
CA THR A 92 -10.03 -13.93 30.83
C THR A 92 -9.18 -13.77 32.09
N ALA A 93 -8.09 -13.00 32.03
CA ALA A 93 -7.22 -12.76 33.18
C ALA A 93 -7.97 -12.01 34.30
N ALA A 94 -8.71 -10.96 33.96
CA ALA A 94 -9.52 -10.20 34.91
C ALA A 94 -10.61 -11.07 35.55
N ALA A 95 -11.34 -11.86 34.77
CA ALA A 95 -12.36 -12.77 35.29
C ALA A 95 -11.77 -13.83 36.22
N THR A 96 -10.62 -14.39 35.87
CA THR A 96 -9.93 -15.40 36.69
C THR A 96 -9.42 -14.79 38.00
N GLY A 97 -8.86 -13.58 37.96
CA GLY A 97 -8.45 -12.84 39.15
C GLY A 97 -9.62 -12.50 40.06
N LEU A 98 -10.74 -12.02 39.50
CA LEU A 98 -11.97 -11.74 40.26
C LEU A 98 -12.58 -13.00 40.87
N TYR A 99 -12.53 -14.12 40.15
CA TYR A 99 -13.01 -15.41 40.65
C TYR A 99 -12.17 -15.91 41.83
N GLY A 100 -10.84 -15.81 41.72
CA GLY A 100 -9.92 -16.15 42.80
C GLY A 100 -10.05 -15.23 44.02
N TRP A 101 -10.42 -13.96 43.82
CA TRP A 101 -10.66 -13.02 44.92
C TRP A 101 -11.94 -13.32 45.71
N LYS A 102 -13.01 -13.77 45.03
CA LYS A 102 -14.31 -14.05 45.67
C LYS A 102 -14.44 -15.45 46.28
N THR A 103 -13.60 -16.40 45.87
CA THR A 103 -13.75 -17.82 46.22
C THR A 103 -12.61 -18.27 47.12
N ASP A 104 -12.91 -19.12 48.11
CA ASP A 104 -11.87 -19.75 48.93
C ASP A 104 -10.80 -20.44 48.08
N PHE A 105 -9.54 -20.31 48.52
CA PHE A 105 -8.36 -20.74 47.77
C PHE A 105 -8.45 -22.20 47.31
N GLU A 106 -8.85 -23.11 48.19
CA GLU A 106 -8.94 -24.54 47.90
C GLU A 106 -9.93 -24.89 46.78
N LYS A 107 -11.06 -24.17 46.69
CA LYS A 107 -12.05 -24.36 45.62
C LYS A 107 -11.65 -23.62 44.34
N SER A 108 -10.96 -22.49 44.48
CA SER A 108 -10.56 -21.64 43.37
C SER A 108 -9.48 -22.26 42.47
N LYS A 109 -8.65 -23.18 43.00
CA LYS A 109 -7.53 -23.82 42.28
C LYS A 109 -7.92 -24.33 40.89
N LEU A 110 -9.01 -25.10 40.80
CA LEU A 110 -9.46 -25.65 39.52
C LEU A 110 -9.95 -24.56 38.57
N GLY A 111 -10.71 -23.58 39.07
CA GLY A 111 -11.20 -22.46 38.24
C GLY A 111 -10.05 -21.58 37.72
N VAL A 112 -9.03 -21.34 38.54
CA VAL A 112 -7.83 -20.60 38.14
C VAL A 112 -7.03 -21.37 37.09
N TRP A 113 -6.89 -22.68 37.22
CA TRP A 113 -6.26 -23.53 36.21
C TRP A 113 -6.99 -23.49 34.87
N VAL A 114 -8.32 -23.55 34.89
CA VAL A 114 -9.14 -23.40 33.66
C VAL A 114 -8.91 -22.02 33.02
N GLY A 115 -8.93 -20.95 33.83
CA GLY A 115 -8.65 -19.60 33.35
C GLY A 115 -7.26 -19.44 32.75
N PHE A 116 -6.25 -20.05 33.37
CA PHE A 116 -4.87 -20.06 32.89
C PHE A 116 -4.72 -20.82 31.56
N ILE A 117 -5.32 -22.02 31.45
CA ILE A 117 -5.31 -22.79 30.20
C ILE A 117 -6.00 -22.02 29.09
N LEU A 118 -7.15 -21.40 29.37
CA LEU A 118 -7.87 -20.58 28.39
C LEU A 118 -6.99 -19.40 27.93
N TYR A 119 -6.34 -18.70 28.86
CA TYR A 119 -5.42 -17.62 28.53
C TYR A 119 -4.23 -18.09 27.66
N LEU A 120 -3.65 -19.25 27.96
CA LEU A 120 -2.58 -19.84 27.14
C LEU A 120 -3.05 -20.16 25.73
N VAL A 121 -4.26 -20.72 25.58
CA VAL A 121 -4.86 -21.02 24.28
C VAL A 121 -5.06 -19.72 23.48
N LEU A 122 -5.67 -18.69 24.08
CA LEU A 122 -5.89 -17.40 23.42
C LEU A 122 -4.57 -16.75 22.99
N THR A 123 -3.56 -16.76 23.86
CA THR A 123 -2.22 -16.23 23.56
C THR A 123 -1.55 -17.00 22.42
N SER A 124 -1.68 -18.32 22.42
CA SER A 124 -1.14 -19.17 21.35
C SER A 124 -1.85 -18.91 20.02
N LEU A 125 -3.18 -18.77 20.02
CA LEU A 125 -3.97 -18.42 18.83
C LEU A 125 -3.58 -17.05 18.27
N GLN A 126 -3.36 -16.06 19.14
CA GLN A 126 -2.91 -14.73 18.73
C GLN A 126 -1.53 -14.77 18.06
N THR A 127 -0.60 -15.53 18.64
CA THR A 127 0.74 -15.73 18.06
C THR A 127 0.65 -16.46 16.72
N LEU A 128 -0.15 -17.53 16.65
CA LEU A 128 -0.35 -18.34 15.44
C LEU A 128 -0.96 -17.52 14.32
N TYR A 129 -1.98 -16.71 14.61
CA TYR A 129 -2.62 -15.81 13.66
C TYR A 129 -1.62 -14.80 13.09
N SER A 130 -0.83 -14.17 13.96
CA SER A 130 0.18 -13.18 13.56
C SER A 130 1.24 -13.80 12.64
N TYR A 131 1.69 -15.01 12.96
CA TYR A 131 2.73 -15.69 12.18
C TYR A 131 2.25 -16.25 10.84
N PHE A 132 1.08 -16.92 10.81
CA PHE A 132 0.60 -17.63 9.62
C PHE A 132 -0.31 -16.80 8.72
N VAL A 133 -1.13 -15.91 9.29
CA VAL A 133 -2.17 -15.19 8.54
C VAL A 133 -1.74 -13.78 8.16
N GLU A 134 -1.16 -13.04 9.10
CA GLU A 134 -0.66 -11.68 8.84
C GLU A 134 0.69 -11.73 8.11
N GLY A 135 1.62 -12.54 8.62
CA GLY A 135 2.92 -12.78 7.99
C GLY A 135 3.66 -11.47 7.72
N ASP A 136 4.09 -11.28 6.47
CA ASP A 136 4.79 -10.07 6.02
C ASP A 136 3.87 -9.02 5.39
N THR A 137 2.55 -9.13 5.59
CA THR A 137 1.58 -8.20 5.01
C THR A 137 1.62 -6.87 5.75
N ILE A 138 2.04 -5.83 5.06
CA ILE A 138 2.22 -4.50 5.65
C ILE A 138 1.08 -3.53 5.33
N PHE A 139 0.39 -3.76 4.21
CA PHE A 139 -0.69 -2.88 3.78
C PHE A 139 -1.74 -3.66 2.99
N VAL A 140 -3.01 -3.43 3.34
CA VAL A 140 -4.16 -3.90 2.58
C VAL A 140 -5.04 -2.71 2.28
N GLY A 141 -5.21 -2.40 1.00
CA GLY A 141 -6.04 -1.32 0.52
C GLY A 141 -7.27 -1.84 -0.21
N ARG A 142 -8.40 -1.16 -0.05
CA ARG A 142 -9.61 -1.41 -0.84
C ARG A 142 -10.13 -0.10 -1.42
N ARG A 143 -10.46 -0.14 -2.70
CA ARG A 143 -11.15 0.95 -3.40
C ARG A 143 -12.41 0.39 -4.07
N LYS A 144 -13.46 1.22 -4.11
CA LYS A 144 -14.67 0.93 -4.88
C LYS A 144 -14.83 2.02 -5.92
N THR A 145 -14.87 1.63 -7.18
CA THR A 145 -15.05 2.55 -8.31
C THR A 145 -16.36 2.19 -9.01
N PHE A 146 -17.09 3.20 -9.45
CA PHE A 146 -18.30 3.01 -10.23
C PHE A 146 -18.04 3.37 -11.69
N SER A 147 -17.88 2.35 -12.53
CA SER A 147 -17.77 2.51 -13.98
C SER A 147 -18.72 1.51 -14.62
N LYS A 148 -19.97 1.92 -14.87
CA LYS A 148 -21.10 1.10 -15.35
C LYS A 148 -21.58 0.01 -14.39
N ARG A 149 -20.69 -0.61 -13.60
CA ARG A 149 -20.96 -1.51 -12.47
C ARG A 149 -20.05 -1.13 -11.30
N ILE A 150 -20.42 -1.50 -10.08
CA ILE A 150 -19.55 -1.39 -8.90
C ILE A 150 -18.38 -2.37 -9.05
N ILE A 151 -17.18 -1.82 -9.19
CA ILE A 151 -15.92 -2.55 -9.22
C ILE A 151 -15.26 -2.41 -7.85
N THR A 152 -14.85 -3.52 -7.26
CA THR A 152 -14.08 -3.56 -6.02
C THR A 152 -12.64 -3.96 -6.33
N GLU A 153 -11.73 -3.08 -5.97
CA GLU A 153 -10.29 -3.26 -6.10
C GLU A 153 -9.70 -3.53 -4.73
N ARG A 154 -8.85 -4.55 -4.64
CA ARG A 154 -8.11 -4.89 -3.44
C ARG A 154 -6.64 -5.01 -3.79
N ILE A 155 -5.81 -4.29 -3.05
CA ILE A 155 -4.36 -4.37 -3.11
C ILE A 155 -3.84 -4.93 -1.78
N THR A 156 -2.98 -5.94 -1.86
CA THR A 156 -2.30 -6.54 -0.71
C THR A 156 -0.80 -6.42 -0.96
N ILE A 157 -0.09 -5.79 -0.03
CA ILE A 157 1.34 -5.54 -0.15
C ILE A 157 2.07 -6.21 1.00
N SER A 158 3.12 -6.94 0.66
CA SER A 158 4.00 -7.59 1.61
C SER A 158 5.43 -7.11 1.40
N SER A 159 6.16 -6.82 2.48
CA SER A 159 7.54 -6.36 2.38
C SER A 159 8.48 -7.27 3.17
N ARG A 160 9.68 -7.50 2.62
CA ARG A 160 10.73 -8.28 3.27
C ARG A 160 12.08 -7.63 3.05
N THR A 161 12.94 -7.70 4.05
CA THR A 161 14.34 -7.29 3.90
C THR A 161 15.15 -8.47 3.44
N LEU A 162 15.77 -8.36 2.27
CA LEU A 162 16.69 -9.36 1.76
C LEU A 162 18.10 -9.02 2.25
N PRO A 163 18.76 -9.93 2.99
CA PRO A 163 20.14 -9.72 3.39
C PRO A 163 21.05 -9.74 2.16
N VAL A 164 22.22 -9.12 2.30
CA VAL A 164 23.24 -9.18 1.27
C VAL A 164 23.71 -10.63 1.13
N PRO A 165 23.68 -11.22 -0.08
CA PRO A 165 24.18 -12.57 -0.29
C PRO A 165 25.64 -12.68 0.16
N SER A 166 25.97 -13.72 0.93
CA SER A 166 27.31 -13.98 1.48
C SER A 166 28.41 -14.01 0.41
N SER A 167 28.06 -14.34 -0.84
CA SER A 167 28.98 -14.34 -1.99
C SER A 167 29.39 -12.94 -2.48
N LYS A 168 28.71 -11.87 -2.06
CA LYS A 168 29.02 -10.48 -2.42
C LYS A 168 29.53 -9.66 -1.23
N LEU A 169 29.58 -10.26 -0.05
CA LEU A 169 30.01 -9.64 1.19
C LEU A 169 31.47 -9.20 1.08
N SER A 170 31.68 -7.93 0.73
CA SER A 170 33.00 -7.31 0.79
C SER A 170 33.12 -6.58 2.11
N PHE A 171 34.27 -6.72 2.79
CA PHE A 171 34.60 -5.99 4.01
C PHE A 171 34.73 -4.47 3.81
N LYS A 172 34.62 -3.98 2.57
CA LYS A 172 34.63 -2.55 2.25
C LYS A 172 33.19 -2.02 2.12
N PRO A 173 32.82 -0.95 2.84
CA PRO A 173 31.51 -0.32 2.69
C PRO A 173 31.38 0.19 1.26
N SER A 174 30.40 -0.33 0.53
CA SER A 174 30.09 0.03 -0.85
C SER A 174 28.58 0.09 -1.01
N PRO A 175 28.03 1.02 -1.81
CA PRO A 175 26.59 1.12 -2.06
C PRO A 175 26.00 -0.18 -2.65
N THR A 176 26.84 -1.02 -3.28
CA THR A 176 26.45 -2.33 -3.83
C THR A 176 26.29 -3.42 -2.77
N ASN A 177 26.75 -3.17 -1.53
CA ASN A 177 26.71 -4.08 -0.38
C ASN A 177 25.67 -3.67 0.68
N SER A 178 24.59 -2.99 0.26
CA SER A 178 23.48 -2.66 1.15
C SER A 178 22.37 -3.72 1.10
N PRO A 179 21.66 -3.98 2.21
CA PRO A 179 20.47 -4.81 2.20
C PRO A 179 19.40 -4.24 1.24
N SER A 180 18.55 -5.12 0.72
CA SER A 180 17.51 -4.74 -0.23
C SER A 180 16.13 -4.82 0.40
N TYR A 181 15.29 -3.83 0.10
CA TYR A 181 13.88 -3.82 0.39
C TYR A 181 13.13 -4.52 -0.75
N SER A 182 12.54 -5.69 -0.47
CA SER A 182 11.72 -6.43 -1.42
C SER A 182 10.24 -6.19 -1.14
N LEU A 183 9.48 -5.90 -2.20
CA LEU A 183 8.07 -5.60 -2.16
C LEU A 183 7.32 -6.55 -3.08
N SER A 184 6.34 -7.25 -2.51
CA SER A 184 5.38 -8.08 -3.26
C SER A 184 4.04 -7.35 -3.29
N ILE A 185 3.54 -7.03 -4.47
CA ILE A 185 2.21 -6.42 -4.63
C ILE A 185 1.29 -7.42 -5.31
N ASN A 186 0.16 -7.69 -4.68
CA ASN A 186 -0.93 -8.48 -5.23
C ASN A 186 -2.16 -7.59 -5.42
N TYR A 187 -2.63 -7.48 -6.65
CA TYR A 187 -3.82 -6.72 -7.01
C TYR A 187 -4.92 -7.64 -7.52
N VAL A 188 -6.14 -7.40 -7.05
CA VAL A 188 -7.33 -8.12 -7.49
C VAL A 188 -8.45 -7.11 -7.73
N GLN A 189 -9.00 -7.12 -8.93
CA GLN A 189 -10.18 -6.38 -9.31
C GLN A 189 -11.36 -7.35 -9.49
N SER A 190 -12.48 -7.05 -8.85
CA SER A 190 -13.67 -7.90 -8.87
C SER A 190 -14.96 -7.09 -9.04
N THR A 191 -16.02 -7.71 -9.55
CA THR A 191 -17.35 -7.11 -9.64
C THR A 191 -18.40 -7.89 -8.85
N SER A 192 -19.60 -7.31 -8.73
CA SER A 192 -20.76 -7.94 -8.10
C SER A 192 -20.49 -8.40 -6.67
N GLY A 193 -19.79 -7.56 -5.90
CA GLY A 193 -19.45 -7.86 -4.50
C GLY A 193 -18.38 -8.93 -4.31
N GLY A 194 -17.58 -9.26 -5.34
CA GLY A 194 -16.50 -10.25 -5.26
C GLY A 194 -16.81 -11.58 -5.96
N LYS A 195 -17.99 -11.70 -6.59
CA LYS A 195 -18.44 -12.95 -7.25
C LYS A 195 -17.82 -13.17 -8.63
N SER A 196 -17.24 -12.15 -9.25
CA SER A 196 -16.61 -12.25 -10.57
C SER A 196 -15.28 -11.49 -10.55
N LEU A 197 -14.20 -12.19 -10.93
CA LEU A 197 -12.86 -11.63 -11.07
C LEU A 197 -12.73 -10.96 -12.44
N LEU A 198 -12.24 -9.72 -12.47
CA LEU A 198 -12.03 -8.95 -13.70
C LEU A 198 -10.56 -8.89 -14.09
N ALA A 199 -9.70 -8.61 -13.11
CA ALA A 199 -8.28 -8.52 -13.31
C ALA A 199 -7.54 -9.00 -12.07
N LYS A 200 -6.37 -9.58 -12.27
CA LYS A 200 -5.44 -9.95 -11.21
C LYS A 200 -4.04 -9.66 -11.72
N GLY A 201 -3.25 -8.98 -10.89
CA GLY A 201 -1.85 -8.68 -11.17
C GLY A 201 -1.01 -9.05 -9.97
N ARG A 202 0.18 -9.58 -10.19
CA ARG A 202 1.17 -9.79 -9.14
C ARG A 202 2.52 -9.34 -9.64
N THR A 203 3.21 -8.54 -8.85
CA THR A 203 4.60 -8.21 -9.10
C THR A 203 5.43 -8.39 -7.84
N HIS A 204 6.72 -8.59 -8.05
CA HIS A 204 7.72 -8.64 -7.01
C HIS A 204 8.94 -7.86 -7.48
N GLU A 205 9.30 -6.83 -6.73
CA GLU A 205 10.48 -6.02 -7.02
C GLU A 205 11.33 -5.84 -5.77
N ALA A 206 12.64 -5.83 -5.92
CA ALA A 206 13.57 -5.56 -4.84
C ALA A 206 14.50 -4.42 -5.21
N LYS A 207 14.63 -3.45 -4.31
CA LYS A 207 15.48 -2.27 -4.49
C LYS A 207 16.32 -2.03 -3.25
N GLN A 208 17.56 -1.60 -3.43
CA GLN A 208 18.52 -1.40 -2.35
C GLN A 208 18.11 -0.22 -1.45
N TYR A 209 18.34 -0.32 -0.14
CA TYR A 209 18.07 0.81 0.76
C TYR A 209 18.95 2.02 0.47
N SER A 210 20.16 1.81 -0.07
CA SER A 210 21.06 2.90 -0.50
C SER A 210 20.45 3.80 -1.58
N ALA A 211 19.43 3.34 -2.32
CA ALA A 211 18.72 4.16 -3.29
C ALA A 211 17.67 5.09 -2.67
N PHE A 212 17.31 4.86 -1.40
CA PHE A 212 16.25 5.59 -0.70
C PHE A 212 16.77 6.42 0.47
N PHE A 213 17.91 6.07 1.04
CA PHE A 213 18.48 6.73 2.21
C PHE A 213 19.82 7.38 1.89
N ASP A 214 19.97 8.62 2.32
CA ASP A 214 21.23 9.36 2.23
C ASP A 214 22.20 8.97 3.36
N GLU A 215 23.46 9.40 3.29
CA GLU A 215 24.51 9.11 4.28
C GLU A 215 24.11 9.52 5.71
N LYS A 216 23.28 10.57 5.83
CA LYS A 216 22.77 11.10 7.10
C LYS A 216 21.56 10.33 7.66
N GLY A 217 21.10 9.31 6.95
CA GLY A 217 19.93 8.50 7.31
C GLY A 217 18.60 9.17 7.00
N VAL A 218 18.61 10.17 6.11
CA VAL A 218 17.40 10.86 5.67
C VAL A 218 16.81 10.15 4.46
N MET A 219 15.51 9.86 4.50
CA MET A 219 14.81 9.22 3.39
C MET A 219 14.50 10.22 2.26
N ALA A 220 14.91 9.88 1.04
CA ALA A 220 14.48 10.52 -0.20
C ALA A 220 13.06 10.07 -0.57
N GLN A 221 12.06 10.66 0.10
CA GLN A 221 10.67 10.22 -0.01
C GLN A 221 10.10 10.29 -1.43
N GLU A 222 10.49 11.28 -2.24
CA GLU A 222 10.01 11.42 -3.62
C GLU A 222 10.45 10.26 -4.53
N VAL A 223 11.72 9.85 -4.41
CA VAL A 223 12.28 8.73 -5.18
C VAL A 223 11.57 7.43 -4.80
N PHE A 224 11.26 7.27 -3.51
CA PHE A 224 10.54 6.12 -3.00
C PHE A 224 9.07 6.09 -3.45
N GLU A 225 8.35 7.21 -3.31
CA GLU A 225 6.95 7.34 -3.74
C GLU A 225 6.80 7.12 -5.25
N ARG A 226 7.71 7.67 -6.06
CA ARG A 226 7.72 7.46 -7.51
C ARG A 226 7.89 5.99 -7.86
N TRP A 227 8.85 5.32 -7.23
CA TRP A 227 9.10 3.90 -7.43
C TRP A 227 7.87 3.04 -7.08
N ILE A 228 7.19 3.35 -5.96
CA ILE A 228 5.94 2.67 -5.58
C ILE A 228 4.83 2.96 -6.60
N GLY A 229 4.69 4.22 -7.03
CA GLY A 229 3.69 4.62 -8.02
C GLY A 229 3.82 3.83 -9.32
N GLU A 230 5.03 3.78 -9.88
CA GLU A 230 5.35 3.02 -11.10
C GLU A 230 5.03 1.52 -10.92
N LEU A 231 5.35 0.95 -9.76
CA LEU A 231 5.09 -0.47 -9.48
C LEU A 231 3.59 -0.78 -9.33
N VAL A 232 2.82 0.10 -8.68
CA VAL A 232 1.37 -0.05 -8.53
C VAL A 232 0.67 0.10 -9.87
N GLU A 233 1.07 1.08 -10.69
CA GLU A 233 0.54 1.26 -12.05
C GLU A 233 0.80 0.03 -12.92
N ALA A 234 2.02 -0.50 -12.91
CA ALA A 234 2.37 -1.71 -13.67
C ALA A 234 1.50 -2.93 -13.29
N VAL A 235 1.19 -3.08 -12.00
CA VAL A 235 0.33 -4.16 -11.51
C VAL A 235 -1.13 -3.95 -11.89
N MET A 236 -1.61 -2.70 -11.86
CA MET A 236 -2.98 -2.35 -12.24
C MET A 236 -3.22 -2.49 -13.74
N GLU A 237 -2.22 -2.16 -14.58
CA GLU A 237 -2.26 -2.36 -16.04
C GLU A 237 -2.12 -3.83 -16.47
N GLY A 238 -1.79 -4.73 -15.54
CA GLY A 238 -1.61 -6.16 -15.84
C GLY A 238 -0.31 -6.49 -16.57
N LYS A 239 0.67 -5.57 -16.60
CA LYS A 239 2.01 -5.82 -17.16
C LYS A 239 2.88 -6.70 -16.26
N GLY A 240 2.47 -6.93 -15.01
CA GLY A 240 3.11 -7.90 -14.11
C GLY A 240 2.51 -9.29 -14.30
N ALA A 241 2.99 -10.00 -15.33
CA ALA A 241 2.76 -11.43 -15.55
C ALA A 241 4.08 -12.10 -15.94
#